data_AF-A0A7S4CNA6-F1
#
_entry.id   AF-A0A7S4CNA6-F1
#
_cell.length_a   1.000
_cell.length_b   1.000
_cell.length_c   1.000
_cell.angle_alpha   90.00
_cell.angle_beta   90.00
_cell.angle_gamma   90.00
#
_symmetry.space_group_name_H-M   'P 1'
#
loop_
_entity.id
_entity.type
_entity.pdbx_description
1 polymer ?
#
loop_
_entity_poly.entity_id
_entity_poly.type
_entity_poly.pdbx_seq_one_letter_code
_entity_poly.pdbx_strand_id
1 'polypeptide(L)'
;RVGAHNIWASGQCNDIRVWDAQSMRLVQELSGHEGTINQLLQVKRTETRVIWSSSLADGTVRVWREEVAVDDDLAEELALMIAANAAHAGHQSRMQDRLQELLQERDAALRQAEQERDRADAQERRANALEQQLADMTAQRDAALLANAQLMQQLQTRDALIAELRKENAALQERVADLEARLRTQQHLLGERDQELQESKQREQDLALDRDRLQGEVQQLQGVISELEEDNGALRQQVYDLKQELQRAQSLVEKQAAQIRELEGQLQAMQAELKAAQEEIAALQAEVAGLIAERDRYKQLSEAQAQDLADVRKERDSLWADRERLQDELRALKEQLLQTQIQLREAEARAAHLERDVADLQE
;
A
#
# COMPACT_ATOMS: atom_id res chain seq x y z
N ARG A 1 175.68 43.98 -46.67
CA ARG A 1 175.77 44.23 -45.19
C ARG A 1 174.40 44.74 -44.78
N VAL A 2 173.72 44.26 -43.73
CA VAL A 2 174.04 44.37 -42.30
C VAL A 2 173.19 43.30 -41.58
N GLY A 3 173.62 42.45 -40.64
CA GLY A 3 174.91 42.09 -40.01
C GLY A 3 174.67 40.72 -39.33
N ALA A 4 175.62 39.86 -38.98
CA ALA A 4 177.07 39.90 -38.95
C ALA A 4 177.72 39.20 -40.17
N HIS A 5 179.01 39.42 -40.30
CA HIS A 5 179.83 39.35 -41.50
C HIS A 5 180.12 37.93 -42.01
N ASN A 6 179.73 37.62 -43.26
CA ASN A 6 180.30 36.52 -44.04
C ASN A 6 180.34 36.91 -45.53
N ILE A 7 181.52 36.91 -46.15
CA ILE A 7 181.71 37.04 -47.60
C ILE A 7 181.87 35.63 -48.17
N TRP A 8 181.05 35.30 -49.16
CA TRP A 8 181.05 34.01 -49.85
C TRP A 8 181.74 34.19 -51.19
N ALA A 9 182.90 33.57 -51.38
CA ALA A 9 183.65 33.62 -52.62
C ALA A 9 183.89 32.19 -53.12
N SER A 10 183.47 31.94 -54.37
CA SER A 10 183.80 30.72 -55.10
C SER A 10 184.45 31.15 -56.41
N GLY A 11 185.77 30.92 -56.49
CA GLY A 11 186.51 30.88 -57.74
C GLY A 11 186.50 29.45 -58.29
N GLN A 12 187.36 29.16 -59.26
CA GLN A 12 187.50 27.88 -59.99
C GLN A 12 187.94 26.66 -59.13
N CYS A 13 187.44 26.58 -57.90
CA CYS A 13 187.69 25.59 -56.87
C CYS A 13 186.36 24.94 -56.45
N ASN A 14 186.47 23.73 -55.94
CA ASN A 14 185.33 22.85 -55.68
C ASN A 14 184.66 23.10 -54.31
N ASP A 15 185.29 23.91 -53.46
CA ASP A 15 184.85 24.16 -52.09
C ASP A 15 184.27 25.57 -51.94
N ILE A 16 183.23 25.69 -51.12
CA ILE A 16 182.71 27.00 -50.72
C ILE A 16 183.48 27.45 -49.47
N ARG A 17 184.16 28.58 -49.59
CA ARG A 17 184.89 29.19 -48.48
C ARG A 17 184.11 30.35 -47.89
N VAL A 18 183.84 30.25 -46.59
CA VAL A 18 183.16 31.29 -45.80
C VAL A 18 184.21 32.11 -45.08
N TRP A 19 184.30 33.39 -45.43
CA TRP A 19 185.25 34.32 -44.84
C TRP A 19 184.55 35.30 -43.90
N ASP A 20 185.10 35.47 -42.71
CA ASP A 20 184.70 36.56 -41.83
C ASP A 20 185.26 37.88 -42.36
N ALA A 21 184.37 38.83 -42.65
CA ALA A 21 184.76 40.10 -43.27
C ALA A 21 185.51 41.05 -42.32
N GLN A 22 185.54 40.81 -41.00
CA GLN A 22 186.31 41.64 -40.07
C GLN A 22 187.73 41.12 -39.82
N SER A 23 187.88 39.80 -39.69
CA SER A 23 189.17 39.17 -39.36
C SER A 23 189.95 38.64 -40.57
N MET A 24 189.35 38.66 -41.77
CA MET A 24 189.90 38.07 -43.00
C MET A 24 190.37 36.61 -42.80
N ARG A 25 189.79 35.90 -41.82
CA ARG A 25 190.06 34.50 -41.53
C ARG A 25 188.94 33.63 -42.09
N LEU A 26 189.35 32.48 -42.59
CA LEU A 26 188.45 31.44 -43.07
C LEU A 26 187.71 30.86 -41.86
N VAL A 27 186.39 31.07 -41.80
CA VAL A 27 185.53 30.56 -40.73
C VAL A 27 185.24 29.08 -40.96
N GLN A 28 184.98 28.74 -42.23
CA GLN A 28 184.57 27.39 -42.59
C GLN A 28 184.93 27.08 -44.04
N GLU A 29 185.41 25.86 -44.24
CA GLU A 29 185.59 25.25 -45.55
C GLU A 29 184.52 24.17 -45.70
N LEU A 30 183.57 24.43 -46.60
CA LEU A 30 182.49 23.51 -46.92
C LEU A 30 182.92 22.71 -48.15
N SER A 31 183.56 21.57 -47.89
CA SER A 31 183.99 20.61 -48.88
C SER A 31 182.93 19.55 -49.10
N GLY A 32 182.64 19.23 -50.36
CA GLY A 32 181.60 18.26 -50.70
C GLY A 32 181.23 18.19 -52.17
N HIS A 33 181.59 19.19 -52.97
CA HIS A 33 181.48 19.10 -54.42
C HIS A 33 182.84 18.71 -54.99
N GLU A 34 182.87 17.87 -56.02
CA GLU A 34 184.12 17.47 -56.72
C GLU A 34 184.37 18.30 -57.99
N GLY A 35 183.60 19.38 -58.20
CA GLY A 35 183.68 20.23 -59.39
C GLY A 35 183.28 21.69 -59.16
N THR A 36 183.42 22.51 -60.20
CA THR A 36 183.33 23.97 -60.12
C THR A 36 181.90 24.47 -59.86
N ILE A 37 181.76 25.38 -58.89
CA ILE A 37 180.47 25.97 -58.49
C ILE A 37 180.19 27.20 -59.35
N ASN A 38 179.20 27.10 -60.23
CA ASN A 38 178.94 28.15 -61.23
C ASN A 38 177.91 29.22 -60.80
N GLN A 39 177.08 28.95 -59.79
CA GLN A 39 176.08 29.92 -59.31
C GLN A 39 175.72 29.73 -57.84
N LEU A 40 175.59 30.84 -57.12
CA LEU A 40 175.04 30.93 -55.77
C LEU A 40 173.83 31.87 -55.82
N LEU A 41 172.64 31.36 -55.52
CA LEU A 41 171.40 32.15 -55.53
C LEU A 41 170.84 32.30 -54.12
N GLN A 42 170.72 33.54 -53.65
CA GLN A 42 170.13 33.84 -52.35
C GLN A 42 168.62 34.07 -52.51
N VAL A 43 167.80 33.19 -51.94
CA VAL A 43 166.34 33.38 -51.90
C VAL A 43 165.89 33.60 -50.45
N LYS A 44 165.25 34.74 -50.18
CA LYS A 44 164.55 34.99 -48.91
C LYS A 44 163.11 34.48 -49.02
N ARG A 45 162.80 33.40 -48.30
CA ARG A 45 161.44 33.00 -47.91
C ARG A 45 161.47 32.57 -46.45
N THR A 46 160.63 33.20 -45.64
CA THR A 46 160.14 32.74 -44.34
C THR A 46 159.07 31.68 -44.64
N GLU A 47 159.06 30.42 -44.21
CA GLU A 47 159.75 29.64 -43.19
C GLU A 47 159.99 28.21 -43.73
N THR A 48 160.95 27.47 -43.15
CA THR A 48 161.60 26.22 -43.59
C THR A 48 162.71 26.37 -44.64
N ARG A 49 163.96 26.50 -44.18
CA ARG A 49 165.16 26.33 -45.01
C ARG A 49 165.35 24.86 -45.33
N VAL A 50 164.79 24.42 -46.46
CA VAL A 50 165.12 23.14 -47.07
C VAL A 50 166.10 23.41 -48.21
N ILE A 51 167.32 22.88 -48.12
CA ILE A 51 168.30 23.02 -49.21
C ILE A 51 168.16 21.81 -50.12
N TRP A 52 167.95 22.08 -51.41
CA TRP A 52 167.93 21.07 -52.46
C TRP A 52 169.20 21.25 -53.30
N SER A 53 170.02 20.22 -53.36
CA SER A 53 171.18 20.19 -54.27
C SER A 53 170.95 19.11 -55.32
N SER A 54 171.04 19.47 -56.61
CA SER A 54 171.02 18.51 -57.72
C SER A 54 172.38 18.48 -58.42
N SER A 55 172.86 17.28 -58.74
CA SER A 55 174.13 17.08 -59.45
C SER A 55 173.91 16.18 -60.67
N LEU A 56 174.35 16.65 -61.83
CA LEU A 56 174.08 16.00 -63.12
C LEU A 56 175.08 14.88 -63.45
N ALA A 57 176.22 14.82 -62.77
CA ALA A 57 177.25 13.79 -62.97
C ALA A 57 177.04 12.54 -62.09
N ASP A 58 176.51 12.71 -60.88
CA ASP A 58 176.07 11.61 -60.00
C ASP A 58 174.58 11.29 -60.15
N GLY A 59 173.83 12.13 -60.88
CA GLY A 59 172.43 11.92 -61.23
C GLY A 59 171.47 11.99 -60.05
N THR A 60 171.86 12.59 -58.92
CA THR A 60 171.02 12.62 -57.71
C THR A 60 170.60 14.02 -57.28
N VAL A 61 169.43 14.08 -56.65
CA VAL A 61 168.94 15.26 -55.92
C VAL A 61 168.87 14.90 -54.45
N ARG A 62 169.53 15.68 -53.60
CA ARG A 62 169.56 15.47 -52.15
C ARG A 62 168.93 16.65 -51.42
N VAL A 63 168.19 16.30 -50.36
CA VAL A 63 167.44 17.22 -49.52
C VAL A 63 168.08 17.25 -48.14
N TRP A 64 168.49 18.44 -47.72
CA TRP A 64 169.11 18.67 -46.42
C TRP A 64 168.10 19.38 -45.52
N ARG A 65 167.78 18.77 -44.38
CA ARG A 65 166.89 19.31 -43.35
C ARG A 65 167.72 19.69 -42.13
N GLU A 66 167.76 20.98 -41.84
CA GLU A 66 168.39 21.53 -40.65
C GLU A 66 167.29 21.81 -39.62
N GLU A 67 167.29 21.10 -38.49
CA GLU A 67 166.48 21.45 -37.32
C GLU A 67 167.15 22.62 -36.61
N VAL A 68 166.55 23.80 -36.74
CA VAL A 68 167.09 25.02 -36.14
C VAL A 68 166.52 25.17 -34.73
N ALA A 69 167.45 25.29 -33.78
CA ALA A 69 167.20 25.72 -32.41
C ALA A 69 166.48 27.09 -32.42
N VAL A 70 165.48 27.20 -31.56
CA VAL A 70 164.57 28.34 -31.46
C VAL A 70 165.33 29.58 -31.01
N ASP A 71 165.29 30.66 -31.81
CA ASP A 71 165.63 32.01 -31.35
C ASP A 71 164.38 32.66 -30.73
N ASP A 72 164.54 33.35 -29.60
CA ASP A 72 163.49 33.86 -28.70
C ASP A 72 162.49 34.86 -29.33
N ASP A 73 162.71 35.35 -30.55
CA ASP A 73 161.94 36.46 -31.14
C ASP A 73 160.71 36.07 -32.01
N LEU A 74 160.43 34.77 -32.24
CA LEU A 74 159.30 34.31 -33.09
C LEU A 74 158.34 33.30 -32.43
N ALA A 75 158.48 33.06 -31.12
CA ALA A 75 157.57 32.21 -30.35
C ALA A 75 156.13 32.77 -30.27
N GLU A 76 155.96 34.09 -30.35
CA GLU A 76 154.65 34.74 -30.27
C GLU A 76 153.77 34.48 -31.51
N GLU A 77 154.31 34.52 -32.74
CA GLU A 77 153.50 34.36 -33.96
C GLU A 77 153.02 32.92 -34.19
N LEU A 78 153.84 31.91 -33.89
CA LEU A 78 153.43 30.50 -33.98
C LEU A 78 152.40 30.15 -32.88
N ALA A 79 152.56 30.70 -31.67
CA ALA A 79 151.56 30.62 -30.62
C ALA A 79 150.24 31.28 -31.04
N LEU A 80 150.29 32.42 -31.75
CA LEU A 80 149.11 33.11 -32.27
C LEU A 80 148.36 32.28 -33.32
N MET A 81 149.06 31.58 -34.21
CA MET A 81 148.44 30.79 -35.28
C MET A 81 147.81 29.48 -34.76
N ILE A 82 148.47 28.80 -33.82
CA ILE A 82 147.89 27.65 -33.11
C ILE A 82 146.68 28.11 -32.28
N ALA A 83 146.77 29.26 -31.62
CA ALA A 83 145.64 29.88 -30.92
C ALA A 83 144.48 30.25 -31.86
N ALA A 84 144.77 30.73 -33.07
CA ALA A 84 143.75 31.09 -34.07
C ALA A 84 143.01 29.85 -34.62
N ASN A 85 143.72 28.77 -34.94
CA ASN A 85 143.08 27.52 -35.37
C ASN A 85 142.31 26.84 -34.22
N ALA A 86 142.84 26.86 -33.00
CA ALA A 86 142.11 26.41 -31.81
C ALA A 86 140.86 27.28 -31.55
N ALA A 87 140.93 28.59 -31.79
CA ALA A 87 139.79 29.49 -31.68
C ALA A 87 138.75 29.22 -32.78
N HIS A 88 139.15 28.91 -34.01
CA HIS A 88 138.22 28.58 -35.09
C HIS A 88 137.56 27.21 -34.89
N ALA A 89 138.32 26.18 -34.48
CA ALA A 89 137.77 24.89 -34.08
C ALA A 89 136.83 25.03 -32.88
N GLY A 90 137.19 25.86 -31.90
CA GLY A 90 136.31 26.22 -30.78
C GLY A 90 135.05 26.96 -31.23
N HIS A 91 135.13 27.85 -32.21
CA HIS A 91 133.98 28.52 -32.81
C HIS A 91 133.07 27.55 -33.56
N GLN A 92 133.63 26.60 -34.31
CA GLN A 92 132.88 25.57 -35.03
C GLN A 92 132.17 24.61 -34.07
N SER A 93 132.83 24.20 -32.97
CA SER A 93 132.20 23.42 -31.90
C SER A 93 131.07 24.20 -31.25
N ARG A 94 131.27 25.47 -30.88
CA ARG A 94 130.21 26.33 -30.31
C ARG A 94 129.03 26.51 -31.27
N MET A 95 129.30 26.61 -32.57
CA MET A 95 128.26 26.72 -33.60
C MET A 95 127.47 25.41 -33.72
N GLN A 96 128.14 24.25 -33.66
CA GLN A 96 127.48 22.93 -33.63
C GLN A 96 126.65 22.75 -32.36
N ASP A 97 127.19 23.11 -31.19
CA ASP A 97 126.47 23.07 -29.91
C ASP A 97 125.22 23.95 -29.95
N ARG A 98 125.33 25.18 -30.50
CA ARG A 98 124.19 26.09 -30.65
C ARG A 98 123.13 25.55 -31.61
N LEU A 99 123.54 24.89 -32.70
CA LEU A 99 122.61 24.31 -33.66
C LEU A 99 121.89 23.10 -33.04
N GLN A 100 122.60 22.32 -32.21
CA GLN A 100 122.01 21.22 -31.46
C GLN A 100 121.05 21.69 -30.36
N GLU A 101 121.38 22.77 -29.66
CA GLU A 101 120.49 23.44 -28.71
C GLU A 101 119.21 23.95 -29.39
N LEU A 102 119.33 24.65 -30.53
CA LEU A 102 118.17 25.11 -31.30
C LEU A 102 117.29 23.97 -31.82
N LEU A 103 117.87 22.84 -32.21
CA LEU A 103 117.11 21.64 -32.59
C LEU A 103 116.35 21.05 -31.40
N GLN A 104 116.98 21.01 -30.22
CA GLN A 104 116.31 20.57 -28.99
C GLN A 104 115.18 21.52 -28.58
N GLU A 105 115.38 22.84 -28.68
CA GLU A 105 114.35 23.85 -28.45
C GLU A 105 113.18 23.70 -29.43
N ARG A 106 113.47 23.51 -30.73
CA ARG A 106 112.45 23.23 -31.75
C ARG A 106 111.66 21.97 -31.42
N ASP A 107 112.34 20.88 -31.06
CA ASP A 107 111.69 19.60 -30.76
C ASP A 107 110.85 19.69 -29.48
N ALA A 108 111.31 20.43 -28.48
CA ALA A 108 110.54 20.74 -27.27
C ALA A 108 109.29 21.57 -27.61
N ALA A 109 109.42 22.60 -28.45
CA ALA A 109 108.31 23.44 -28.89
C ALA A 109 107.28 22.65 -29.73
N LEU A 110 107.73 21.75 -30.62
CA LEU A 110 106.85 20.86 -31.38
C LEU A 110 106.08 19.90 -30.45
N ARG A 111 106.76 19.28 -29.48
CA ARG A 111 106.09 18.45 -28.47
C ARG A 111 105.07 19.23 -27.65
N GLN A 112 105.37 20.48 -27.29
CA GLN A 112 104.41 21.33 -26.59
C GLN A 112 103.20 21.66 -27.47
N ALA A 113 103.41 22.01 -28.74
CA ALA A 113 102.33 22.30 -29.69
C ALA A 113 101.46 21.06 -29.96
N GLU A 114 102.06 19.87 -30.06
CA GLU A 114 101.34 18.59 -30.17
C GLU A 114 100.48 18.33 -28.91
N GLN A 115 101.04 18.52 -27.71
CA GLN A 115 100.28 18.40 -26.46
C GLN A 115 99.12 19.41 -26.37
N GLU A 116 99.33 20.64 -26.82
CA GLU A 116 98.28 21.67 -26.86
C GLU A 116 97.19 21.32 -27.87
N ARG A 117 97.55 20.78 -29.04
CA ARG A 117 96.60 20.27 -30.02
C ARG A 117 95.80 19.08 -29.48
N ASP A 118 96.46 18.11 -28.86
CA ASP A 118 95.78 16.95 -28.25
C ASP A 118 94.82 17.39 -27.13
N ARG A 119 95.21 18.41 -26.35
CA ARG A 119 94.33 19.02 -25.34
C ARG A 119 93.13 19.72 -25.98
N ALA A 120 93.32 20.45 -27.08
CA ALA A 120 92.24 21.11 -27.81
C ALA A 120 91.28 20.08 -28.43
N ASP A 121 91.79 19.04 -29.09
CA ASP A 121 91.00 17.95 -29.66
C ASP A 121 90.21 17.21 -28.56
N ALA A 122 90.81 16.99 -27.39
CA ALA A 122 90.13 16.40 -26.24
C ALA A 122 89.03 17.32 -25.67
N GLN A 123 89.27 18.63 -25.64
CA GLN A 123 88.27 19.61 -25.23
C GLN A 123 87.10 19.68 -26.22
N GLU A 124 87.36 19.66 -27.52
CA GLU A 124 86.33 19.64 -28.56
C GLU A 124 85.48 18.36 -28.47
N ARG A 125 86.11 17.18 -28.30
CA ARG A 125 85.37 15.93 -28.07
C ARG A 125 84.49 16.02 -26.82
N ARG A 126 84.99 16.63 -25.75
CA ARG A 126 84.21 16.84 -24.52
C ARG A 126 83.06 17.82 -24.74
N ALA A 127 83.28 18.90 -25.49
CA ALA A 127 82.23 19.86 -25.85
C ALA A 127 81.12 19.18 -26.66
N ASN A 128 81.48 18.43 -27.71
CA ASN A 128 80.53 17.68 -28.54
C ASN A 128 79.74 16.64 -27.73
N ALA A 129 80.41 15.94 -26.80
CA ALA A 129 79.73 14.99 -25.91
C ALA A 129 78.72 15.69 -24.97
N LEU A 130 79.08 16.87 -24.44
CA LEU A 130 78.18 17.67 -23.61
C LEU A 130 77.01 18.23 -24.43
N GLU A 131 77.23 18.68 -25.66
CA GLU A 131 76.16 19.13 -26.56
C GLU A 131 75.17 18.00 -26.87
N GLN A 132 75.67 16.79 -27.14
CA GLN A 132 74.82 15.62 -27.34
C GLN A 132 74.02 15.28 -26.07
N GLN A 133 74.64 15.32 -24.89
CA GLN A 133 73.93 15.12 -23.63
C GLN A 133 72.85 16.20 -23.40
N LEU A 134 73.12 17.46 -23.73
CA LEU A 134 72.13 18.54 -23.63
C LEU A 134 70.97 18.32 -24.61
N ALA A 135 71.25 17.86 -25.84
CA ALA A 135 70.22 17.52 -26.82
C ALA A 135 69.33 16.37 -26.32
N ASP A 136 69.93 15.30 -25.79
CA ASP A 136 69.20 14.16 -25.24
C ASP A 136 68.33 14.57 -24.03
N MET A 137 68.87 15.37 -23.11
CA MET A 137 68.12 15.89 -21.97
C MET A 137 66.98 16.81 -22.40
N THR A 138 67.18 17.60 -23.46
CA THR A 138 66.13 18.47 -24.02
C THR A 138 65.01 17.63 -24.63
N ALA A 139 65.34 16.59 -25.41
CA ALA A 139 64.37 15.67 -25.98
C ALA A 139 63.57 14.93 -24.88
N GLN A 140 64.25 14.48 -23.81
CA GLN A 140 63.58 13.86 -22.66
C GLN A 140 62.65 14.83 -21.94
N ARG A 141 63.08 16.07 -21.71
CA ARG A 141 62.24 17.12 -21.12
C ARG A 141 60.99 17.37 -21.95
N ASP A 142 61.15 17.50 -23.26
CA ASP A 142 60.05 17.82 -24.16
C ASP A 142 59.05 16.65 -24.26
N ALA A 143 59.55 15.40 -24.27
CA ALA A 143 58.71 14.21 -24.16
C ALA A 143 57.93 14.16 -22.82
N ALA A 144 58.59 14.49 -21.71
CA ALA A 144 57.95 14.56 -20.39
C ALA A 144 56.88 15.66 -20.32
N LEU A 145 57.13 16.83 -20.93
CA LEU A 145 56.14 17.91 -21.02
C LEU A 145 54.91 17.48 -21.83
N LEU A 146 55.10 16.79 -22.95
CA LEU A 146 53.99 16.25 -23.74
C LEU A 146 53.18 15.21 -22.96
N ALA A 147 53.85 14.29 -22.26
CA ALA A 147 53.18 13.30 -21.41
C ALA A 147 52.38 13.95 -20.28
N ASN A 148 52.94 14.98 -19.62
CA ASN A 148 52.22 15.75 -18.61
C ASN A 148 51.00 16.48 -19.17
N ALA A 149 51.10 17.04 -20.38
CA ALA A 149 49.96 17.68 -21.05
C ALA A 149 48.84 16.66 -21.35
N GLN A 150 49.19 15.46 -21.81
CA GLN A 150 48.23 14.37 -22.04
C GLN A 150 47.57 13.92 -20.74
N LEU A 151 48.33 13.74 -19.66
CA LEU A 151 47.79 13.39 -18.35
C LEU A 151 46.86 14.48 -17.80
N MET A 152 47.20 15.75 -17.96
CA MET A 152 46.34 16.87 -17.57
C MET A 152 45.02 16.85 -18.34
N GLN A 153 45.04 16.57 -19.64
CA GLN A 153 43.83 16.42 -20.44
C GLN A 153 42.98 15.23 -19.96
N GLN A 154 43.61 14.09 -19.63
CA GLN A 154 42.90 12.93 -19.08
C GLN A 154 42.30 13.22 -17.70
N LEU A 155 42.97 13.99 -16.86
CA LEU A 155 42.41 14.41 -15.56
C LEU A 155 41.18 15.31 -15.78
N GLN A 156 41.25 16.27 -16.68
CA GLN A 156 40.12 17.14 -17.02
C GLN A 156 38.90 16.36 -17.54
N THR A 157 39.10 15.37 -18.40
CA THR A 157 37.99 14.54 -18.91
C THR A 157 37.39 13.67 -17.81
N ARG A 158 38.22 13.13 -16.91
CA ARG A 158 37.74 12.36 -15.75
C ARG A 158 36.97 13.23 -14.76
N ASP A 159 37.43 14.45 -14.50
CA ASP A 159 36.74 15.40 -13.64
C ASP A 159 35.37 15.79 -14.21
N ALA A 160 35.28 15.99 -15.53
CA ALA A 160 34.01 16.22 -16.20
C ALA A 160 33.05 15.03 -16.05
N LEU A 161 33.54 13.80 -16.22
CA LEU A 161 32.74 12.58 -16.02
C LEU A 161 32.27 12.43 -14.57
N ILE A 162 33.14 12.71 -13.59
CA ILE A 162 32.78 12.68 -12.17
C ILE A 162 31.69 13.71 -11.87
N ALA A 163 31.79 14.91 -12.44
CA ALA A 163 30.77 15.94 -12.27
C ALA A 163 29.41 15.50 -12.83
N GLU A 164 29.39 14.83 -13.98
CA GLU A 164 28.15 14.34 -14.58
C GLU A 164 27.54 13.19 -13.76
N LEU A 165 28.34 12.21 -13.35
CA LEU A 165 27.89 11.14 -12.45
C LEU A 165 27.35 11.68 -11.12
N ARG A 166 27.92 12.76 -10.59
CA ARG A 166 27.40 13.42 -9.38
C ARG A 166 26.02 14.03 -9.61
N LYS A 167 25.76 14.64 -10.77
CA LYS A 167 24.43 15.16 -11.12
C LYS A 167 23.41 14.02 -11.26
N GLU A 168 23.78 12.95 -11.95
CA GLU A 168 22.91 11.77 -12.09
C GLU A 168 22.58 11.15 -10.74
N ASN A 169 23.57 11.02 -9.86
CA ASN A 169 23.36 10.48 -8.52
C ASN A 169 22.40 11.37 -7.71
N ALA A 170 22.55 12.70 -7.78
CA ALA A 170 21.64 13.63 -7.13
C ALA A 170 20.20 13.51 -7.66
N ALA A 171 20.01 13.40 -8.98
CA ALA A 171 18.71 13.21 -9.60
C ALA A 171 18.06 11.87 -9.19
N LEU A 172 18.87 10.80 -9.09
CA LEU A 172 18.39 9.50 -8.60
C LEU A 172 17.99 9.56 -7.12
N GLN A 173 18.75 10.26 -6.29
CA GLN A 173 18.41 10.46 -4.88
C GLN A 173 17.09 11.21 -4.71
N GLU A 174 16.85 12.26 -5.51
CA GLU A 174 15.57 12.97 -5.52
C GLU A 174 14.40 12.05 -5.93
N ARG A 175 14.61 11.21 -6.95
CA ARG A 175 13.59 10.25 -7.39
C ARG A 175 13.31 9.17 -6.35
N VAL A 176 14.33 8.70 -5.62
CA VAL A 176 14.14 7.78 -4.50
C VAL A 176 13.34 8.44 -3.39
N ALA A 177 13.65 9.70 -3.04
CA ALA A 177 12.91 10.43 -2.03
C ALA A 177 11.42 10.63 -2.39
N ASP A 178 11.12 10.95 -3.66
CA ASP A 178 9.74 11.04 -4.17
C ASP A 178 9.01 9.68 -4.08
N LEU A 179 9.67 8.59 -4.48
CA LEU A 179 9.09 7.25 -4.39
C LEU A 179 8.84 6.83 -2.93
N GLU A 180 9.75 7.13 -2.01
CA GLU A 180 9.55 6.89 -0.58
C GLU A 180 8.38 7.70 -0.02
N ALA A 181 8.24 8.96 -0.42
CA ALA A 181 7.09 9.79 -0.02
C ALA A 181 5.76 9.20 -0.54
N ARG A 182 5.71 8.78 -1.81
CA ARG A 182 4.53 8.11 -2.38
C ARG A 182 4.21 6.81 -1.66
N LEU A 183 5.22 6.02 -1.31
CA LEU A 183 5.05 4.77 -0.57
C LEU A 183 4.43 5.02 0.81
N ARG A 184 4.91 6.05 1.54
CA ARG A 184 4.32 6.44 2.84
C ARG A 184 2.85 6.86 2.69
N THR A 185 2.52 7.64 1.66
CA THR A 185 1.13 8.03 1.39
C THR A 185 0.25 6.81 1.08
N GLN A 186 0.73 5.87 0.27
CA GLN A 186 0.01 4.62 -0.02
C GLN A 186 -0.17 3.75 1.23
N GLN A 187 0.83 3.67 2.10
CA GLN A 187 0.73 2.97 3.38
C GLN A 187 -0.32 3.60 4.30
N HIS A 188 -0.40 4.94 4.34
CA HIS A 188 -1.44 5.64 5.10
C HIS A 188 -2.85 5.33 4.56
N LEU A 189 -3.03 5.42 3.23
CA LEU A 189 -4.30 5.11 2.58
C LEU A 189 -4.74 3.65 2.83
N LEU A 190 -3.80 2.70 2.79
CA LEU A 190 -4.07 1.31 3.14
C LEU A 190 -4.56 1.18 4.58
N GLY A 191 -3.91 1.88 5.52
CA GLY A 191 -4.35 1.91 6.92
C GLY A 191 -5.76 2.48 7.10
N GLU A 192 -6.09 3.57 6.39
CA GLU A 192 -7.45 4.13 6.39
C GLU A 192 -8.48 3.15 5.81
N ARG A 193 -8.16 2.47 4.70
CA ARG A 193 -9.03 1.44 4.11
C ARG A 193 -9.23 0.25 5.05
N ASP A 194 -8.19 -0.19 5.75
CA ASP A 194 -8.28 -1.26 6.73
C ASP A 194 -9.19 -0.87 7.90
N GLN A 195 -9.12 0.39 8.36
CA GLN A 195 -10.03 0.90 9.38
C GLN A 195 -11.48 0.94 8.89
N GLU A 196 -11.74 1.48 7.69
CA GLU A 196 -13.08 1.48 7.10
C GLU A 196 -13.64 0.06 6.93
N LEU A 197 -12.80 -0.90 6.54
CA LEU A 197 -13.20 -2.30 6.42
C LEU A 197 -13.59 -2.89 7.78
N GLN A 198 -12.87 -2.58 8.85
CA GLN A 198 -13.22 -3.02 10.21
C GLN A 198 -14.53 -2.39 10.68
N GLU A 199 -14.73 -1.09 10.44
CA GLU A 199 -15.99 -0.41 10.75
C GLU A 199 -17.17 -1.02 9.97
N SER A 200 -16.97 -1.35 8.70
CA SER A 200 -18.00 -2.03 7.89
C SER A 200 -18.32 -3.43 8.41
N LYS A 201 -17.29 -4.21 8.81
CA LYS A 201 -17.50 -5.54 9.40
C LYS A 201 -18.25 -5.48 10.72
N GLN A 202 -17.96 -4.48 11.56
CA GLN A 202 -18.70 -4.29 12.81
C GLN A 202 -20.17 -3.96 12.53
N ARG A 203 -20.44 -3.05 11.58
CA ARG A 203 -21.82 -2.73 11.15
C ARG A 203 -22.55 -3.96 10.60
N GLU A 204 -21.88 -4.81 9.83
CA GLU A 204 -22.46 -6.06 9.34
C GLU A 204 -22.80 -7.04 10.48
N GLN A 205 -21.95 -7.13 11.51
CA GLN A 205 -22.24 -7.94 12.71
C GLN A 205 -23.43 -7.40 13.49
N ASP A 206 -23.49 -6.08 13.71
CA ASP A 206 -24.61 -5.44 14.41
C ASP A 206 -25.93 -5.66 13.65
N LEU A 207 -25.93 -5.49 12.32
CA LEU A 207 -27.08 -5.77 11.46
C LEU A 207 -27.48 -7.24 11.46
N ALA A 208 -26.54 -8.17 11.61
CA ALA A 208 -26.84 -9.59 11.74
C ALA A 208 -27.57 -9.89 13.06
N LEU A 209 -27.12 -9.29 14.17
CA LEU A 209 -27.80 -9.41 15.47
C LEU A 209 -29.22 -8.84 15.43
N ASP A 210 -29.41 -7.68 14.80
CA ASP A 210 -30.73 -7.08 14.62
C ASP A 210 -31.65 -7.95 13.75
N ARG A 211 -31.11 -8.54 12.67
CA ARG A 211 -31.86 -9.48 11.84
C ARG A 211 -32.34 -10.68 12.65
N ASP A 212 -31.47 -11.29 13.45
CA ASP A 212 -31.80 -12.46 14.26
C ASP A 212 -32.86 -12.11 15.32
N ARG A 213 -32.73 -10.93 15.95
CA ARG A 213 -33.73 -10.41 16.88
C ARG A 213 -35.09 -10.23 16.21
N LEU A 214 -35.14 -9.54 15.07
CA LEU A 214 -36.39 -9.30 14.32
C LEU A 214 -37.01 -10.62 13.86
N GLN A 215 -36.19 -11.60 13.47
CA GLN A 215 -36.67 -12.93 13.12
C GLN A 215 -37.32 -13.63 14.33
N GLY A 216 -36.74 -13.49 15.53
CA GLY A 216 -37.34 -13.95 16.77
C GLY A 216 -38.68 -13.25 17.08
N GLU A 217 -38.76 -11.92 16.93
CA GLU A 217 -40.00 -11.16 17.11
C GLU A 217 -41.08 -11.61 16.12
N VAL A 218 -40.73 -11.86 14.85
CA VAL A 218 -41.65 -12.41 13.84
C VAL A 218 -42.16 -13.79 14.24
N GLN A 219 -41.30 -14.68 14.73
CA GLN A 219 -41.72 -16.02 15.19
C GLN A 219 -42.68 -15.94 16.39
N GLN A 220 -42.42 -15.02 17.33
CA GLN A 220 -43.33 -14.80 18.46
C GLN A 220 -44.70 -14.31 17.98
N LEU A 221 -44.73 -13.33 17.07
CA LEU A 221 -45.97 -12.82 16.50
C LEU A 221 -46.73 -13.90 15.71
N GLN A 222 -46.03 -14.76 14.98
CA GLN A 222 -46.64 -15.91 14.31
C GLN A 222 -47.30 -16.87 15.31
N GLY A 223 -46.65 -17.15 16.45
CA GLY A 223 -47.24 -17.95 17.53
C GLY A 223 -48.53 -17.33 18.07
N VAL A 224 -48.51 -16.03 18.37
CA VAL A 224 -49.70 -15.30 18.86
C VAL A 224 -50.83 -15.31 17.82
N ILE A 225 -50.52 -15.16 16.53
CA ILE A 225 -51.53 -15.26 15.47
C ILE A 225 -52.17 -16.65 15.46
N SER A 226 -51.38 -17.73 15.56
CA SER A 226 -51.92 -19.09 15.60
C SER A 226 -52.83 -19.34 16.81
N GLU A 227 -52.47 -18.83 17.99
CA GLU A 227 -53.32 -18.91 19.19
C GLU A 227 -54.65 -18.16 18.97
N LEU A 228 -54.59 -16.94 18.44
CA LEU A 228 -55.80 -16.16 18.14
C LEU A 228 -56.68 -16.81 17.06
N GLU A 229 -56.09 -17.48 16.08
CA GLU A 229 -56.82 -18.24 15.06
C GLU A 229 -57.55 -19.45 15.66
N GLU A 230 -56.92 -20.17 16.58
CA GLU A 230 -57.53 -21.28 17.32
C GLU A 230 -58.70 -20.80 18.18
N ASP A 231 -58.50 -19.72 18.94
CA ASP A 231 -59.54 -19.07 19.74
C ASP A 231 -60.72 -18.60 18.87
N ASN A 232 -60.46 -17.99 17.71
CA ASN A 232 -61.51 -17.57 16.78
C ASN A 232 -62.30 -18.77 16.26
N GLY A 233 -61.61 -19.88 15.97
CA GLY A 233 -62.24 -21.15 15.60
C GLY A 233 -63.18 -21.67 16.70
N ALA A 234 -62.71 -21.70 17.94
CA ALA A 234 -63.51 -22.14 19.09
C ALA A 234 -64.74 -21.24 19.30
N LEU A 235 -64.57 -19.92 19.25
CA LEU A 235 -65.68 -18.96 19.38
C LEU A 235 -66.71 -19.12 18.27
N ARG A 236 -66.28 -19.35 17.02
CA ARG A 236 -67.19 -19.63 15.90
C ARG A 236 -68.01 -20.89 16.12
N GLN A 237 -67.39 -21.94 16.67
CA GLN A 237 -68.09 -23.17 17.01
C GLN A 237 -69.13 -22.94 18.12
N GLN A 238 -68.76 -22.22 19.19
CA GLN A 238 -69.70 -21.84 20.25
C GLN A 238 -70.90 -21.05 19.71
N VAL A 239 -70.67 -20.08 18.81
CA VAL A 239 -71.75 -19.32 18.17
C VAL A 239 -72.65 -20.23 17.34
N TYR A 240 -72.08 -21.21 16.64
CA TYR A 240 -72.86 -22.20 15.90
C TYR A 240 -73.75 -23.03 16.83
N ASP A 241 -73.18 -23.54 17.93
CA ASP A 241 -73.91 -24.37 18.89
C ASP A 241 -75.04 -23.58 19.58
N LEU A 242 -74.77 -22.35 20.01
CA LEU A 242 -75.78 -21.46 20.59
C LEU A 242 -76.91 -21.14 19.60
N LYS A 243 -76.61 -20.99 18.29
CA LYS A 243 -77.64 -20.82 17.26
C LYS A 243 -78.53 -22.06 17.14
N GLN A 244 -77.96 -23.26 17.23
CA GLN A 244 -78.74 -24.50 17.21
C GLN A 244 -79.62 -24.62 18.45
N GLU A 245 -79.10 -24.29 19.63
CA GLU A 245 -79.89 -24.25 20.86
C GLU A 245 -81.02 -23.24 20.80
N LEU A 246 -80.76 -22.05 20.25
CA LEU A 246 -81.79 -21.02 20.05
C LEU A 246 -82.90 -21.52 19.13
N GLN A 247 -82.56 -22.17 18.01
CA GLN A 247 -83.56 -22.76 17.11
C GLN A 247 -84.39 -23.85 17.80
N ARG A 248 -83.76 -24.70 18.61
CA ARG A 248 -84.47 -25.70 19.42
C ARG A 248 -85.42 -25.04 20.42
N ALA A 249 -84.96 -24.00 21.12
CA ALA A 249 -85.80 -23.25 22.05
C ALA A 249 -86.99 -22.58 21.34
N GLN A 250 -86.77 -21.97 20.17
CA GLN A 250 -87.82 -21.37 19.35
C GLN A 250 -88.90 -22.39 18.96
N SER A 251 -88.51 -23.55 18.44
CA SER A 251 -89.47 -24.62 18.10
C SER A 251 -90.23 -25.15 19.32
N LEU A 252 -89.59 -25.21 20.50
CA LEU A 252 -90.26 -25.57 21.75
C LEU A 252 -91.31 -24.52 22.13
N VAL A 253 -90.97 -23.24 22.04
CA VAL A 253 -91.90 -22.12 22.32
C VAL A 253 -93.08 -22.15 21.36
N GLU A 254 -92.86 -22.38 20.07
CA GLU A 254 -93.93 -22.52 19.08
C GLU A 254 -94.86 -23.69 19.42
N LYS A 255 -94.29 -24.84 19.82
CA LYS A 255 -95.05 -26.01 20.24
C LYS A 255 -95.87 -25.72 21.51
N GLN A 256 -95.28 -25.06 22.49
CA GLN A 256 -95.98 -24.66 23.72
C GLN A 256 -97.08 -23.65 23.44
N ALA A 257 -96.85 -22.67 22.56
CA ALA A 257 -97.87 -21.71 22.15
C ALA A 257 -99.04 -22.39 21.45
N ALA A 258 -98.78 -23.39 20.60
CA ALA A 258 -99.84 -24.19 20.00
C ALA A 258 -100.65 -24.99 21.05
N GLN A 259 -99.97 -25.58 22.04
CA GLN A 259 -100.64 -26.27 23.15
C GLN A 259 -101.50 -25.32 24.00
N ILE A 260 -101.02 -24.11 24.28
CA ILE A 260 -101.80 -23.10 25.02
C ILE A 260 -103.07 -22.74 24.23
N ARG A 261 -102.98 -22.48 22.92
CA ARG A 261 -104.16 -22.17 22.10
C ARG A 261 -105.18 -23.31 22.09
N GLU A 262 -104.72 -24.56 22.03
CA GLU A 262 -105.58 -25.74 22.11
C GLU A 262 -106.30 -25.79 23.47
N LEU A 263 -105.57 -25.63 24.58
CA LEU A 263 -106.14 -25.60 25.93
C LEU A 263 -107.11 -24.43 26.12
N GLU A 264 -106.81 -23.25 25.58
CA GLU A 264 -107.70 -22.09 25.58
C GLU A 264 -108.99 -22.38 24.79
N GLY A 265 -108.89 -23.04 23.64
CA GLY A 265 -110.04 -23.48 22.85
C GLY A 265 -110.91 -24.49 23.60
N GLN A 266 -110.28 -25.48 24.25
CA GLN A 266 -110.97 -26.44 25.11
C GLN A 266 -111.66 -25.76 26.29
N LEU A 267 -110.99 -24.80 26.95
CA LEU A 267 -111.57 -24.02 28.04
C LEU A 267 -112.80 -23.23 27.56
N GLN A 268 -112.72 -22.58 26.39
CA GLN A 268 -113.86 -21.85 25.81
C GLN A 268 -115.02 -22.79 25.48
N ALA A 269 -114.75 -23.98 24.93
CA ALA A 269 -115.77 -24.99 24.69
C ALA A 269 -116.44 -25.44 25.99
N MET A 270 -115.66 -25.76 27.03
CA MET A 270 -116.19 -26.10 28.36
C MET A 270 -116.98 -24.95 28.98
N GLN A 271 -116.56 -23.70 28.79
CA GLN A 271 -117.31 -22.53 29.26
C GLN A 271 -118.64 -22.36 28.53
N ALA A 272 -118.68 -22.63 27.22
CA ALA A 272 -119.91 -22.61 26.44
C ALA A 272 -120.87 -23.73 26.86
N GLU A 273 -120.36 -24.95 27.08
CA GLU A 273 -121.13 -26.07 27.63
C GLU A 273 -121.68 -25.76 29.02
N LEU A 274 -120.85 -25.19 29.91
CA LEU A 274 -121.28 -24.76 31.23
C LEU A 274 -122.40 -23.71 31.14
N LYS A 275 -122.26 -22.74 30.25
CA LYS A 275 -123.29 -21.71 30.04
C LYS A 275 -124.59 -22.32 29.50
N ALA A 276 -124.51 -23.23 28.54
CA ALA A 276 -125.68 -23.93 28.01
C ALA A 276 -126.37 -24.75 29.11
N ALA A 277 -125.61 -25.47 29.94
CA ALA A 277 -126.16 -26.18 31.10
C ALA A 277 -126.77 -25.23 32.13
N GLN A 278 -126.21 -24.05 32.35
CA GLN A 278 -126.80 -23.02 33.21
C GLN A 278 -128.13 -22.50 32.65
N GLU A 279 -128.21 -22.26 31.34
CA GLU A 279 -129.45 -21.86 30.66
C GLU A 279 -130.52 -22.96 30.73
N GLU A 280 -130.12 -24.23 30.58
CA GLU A 280 -131.02 -25.38 30.74
C GLU A 280 -131.52 -25.53 32.17
N ILE A 281 -130.65 -25.39 33.18
CA ILE A 281 -131.06 -25.37 34.60
C ILE A 281 -132.05 -24.22 34.85
N ALA A 282 -131.80 -23.03 34.30
CA ALA A 282 -132.72 -21.90 34.45
C ALA A 282 -134.08 -22.18 33.79
N ALA A 283 -134.11 -22.82 32.61
CA ALA A 283 -135.33 -23.24 31.95
C ALA A 283 -136.11 -24.27 32.78
N LEU A 284 -135.42 -25.29 33.31
CA LEU A 284 -136.01 -26.29 34.19
C LEU A 284 -136.53 -25.67 35.49
N GLN A 285 -135.80 -24.70 36.07
CA GLN A 285 -136.27 -23.96 37.24
C GLN A 285 -137.55 -23.17 36.94
N ALA A 286 -137.64 -22.56 35.76
CA ALA A 286 -138.85 -21.86 35.32
C ALA A 286 -140.04 -22.82 35.10
N GLU A 287 -139.78 -23.99 34.52
CA GLU A 287 -140.78 -25.04 34.37
C GLU A 287 -141.28 -25.56 35.72
N VAL A 288 -140.37 -25.85 36.66
CA VAL A 288 -140.73 -26.22 38.04
C VAL A 288 -141.54 -25.12 38.71
N ALA A 289 -141.18 -23.85 38.54
CA ALA A 289 -141.97 -22.73 39.07
C ALA A 289 -143.38 -22.67 38.44
N GLY A 290 -143.49 -22.94 37.13
CA GLY A 290 -144.76 -23.08 36.42
C GLY A 290 -145.62 -24.21 37.00
N LEU A 291 -145.04 -25.40 37.16
CA LEU A 291 -145.71 -26.56 37.77
C LEU A 291 -146.11 -26.32 39.22
N ILE A 292 -145.30 -25.58 39.99
CA ILE A 292 -145.66 -25.14 41.34
C ILE A 292 -146.87 -24.22 41.31
N ALA A 293 -146.90 -23.24 40.40
CA ALA A 293 -148.04 -22.34 40.26
C ALA A 293 -149.31 -23.08 39.81
N GLU A 294 -149.17 -24.08 38.94
CA GLU A 294 -150.27 -24.92 38.48
C GLU A 294 -150.79 -25.84 39.61
N ARG A 295 -149.89 -26.46 40.37
CA ARG A 295 -150.22 -27.18 41.61
C ARG A 295 -150.97 -26.27 42.59
N ASP A 296 -150.52 -25.03 42.79
CA ASP A 296 -151.16 -24.08 43.70
C ASP A 296 -152.55 -23.67 43.21
N ARG A 297 -152.76 -23.52 41.89
CA ARG A 297 -154.09 -23.35 41.29
C ARG A 297 -154.98 -24.57 41.53
N TYR A 298 -154.48 -25.77 41.32
CA TYR A 298 -155.23 -26.99 41.60
C TYR A 298 -155.58 -27.11 43.08
N LYS A 299 -154.68 -26.70 43.97
CA LYS A 299 -154.94 -26.65 45.41
C LYS A 299 -156.04 -25.65 45.76
N GLN A 300 -155.98 -24.43 45.23
CA GLN A 300 -157.05 -23.43 45.40
C GLN A 300 -158.39 -23.91 44.85
N LEU A 301 -158.40 -24.58 43.70
CA LEU A 301 -159.61 -25.16 43.10
C LEU A 301 -160.18 -26.28 43.99
N SER A 302 -159.33 -27.15 44.53
CA SER A 302 -159.76 -28.19 45.47
C SER A 302 -160.33 -27.61 46.76
N GLU A 303 -159.75 -26.52 47.28
CA GLU A 303 -160.25 -25.81 48.46
C GLU A 303 -161.60 -25.14 48.18
N ALA A 304 -161.76 -24.52 47.00
CA ALA A 304 -163.04 -23.98 46.55
C ALA A 304 -164.12 -25.06 46.39
N GLN A 305 -163.78 -26.20 45.78
CA GLN A 305 -164.69 -27.34 45.66
C GLN A 305 -165.09 -27.93 47.02
N ALA A 306 -164.16 -27.95 47.99
CA ALA A 306 -164.48 -28.37 49.36
C ALA A 306 -165.46 -27.40 50.03
N GLN A 307 -165.33 -26.10 49.77
CA GLN A 307 -166.24 -25.07 50.24
C GLN A 307 -167.63 -25.20 49.60
N ASP A 308 -167.71 -25.36 48.29
CA ASP A 308 -168.97 -25.59 47.57
C ASP A 308 -169.69 -26.85 48.08
N LEU A 309 -168.95 -27.94 48.34
CA LEU A 309 -169.50 -29.16 48.94
C LEU A 309 -170.01 -28.94 50.37
N ALA A 310 -169.39 -28.06 51.14
CA ALA A 310 -169.86 -27.70 52.48
C ALA A 310 -171.17 -26.90 52.42
N ASP A 311 -171.30 -26.00 51.44
CA ASP A 311 -172.51 -25.21 51.23
C ASP A 311 -173.68 -26.07 50.73
N VAL A 312 -173.43 -26.98 49.79
CA VAL A 312 -174.44 -27.97 49.33
C VAL A 312 -174.88 -28.89 50.48
N ARG A 313 -173.97 -29.25 51.40
CA ARG A 313 -174.33 -30.03 52.60
C ARG A 313 -175.26 -29.24 53.53
N LYS A 314 -174.99 -27.95 53.76
CA LYS A 314 -175.89 -27.09 54.55
C LYS A 314 -177.27 -26.99 53.91
N GLU A 315 -177.32 -26.79 52.60
CA GLU A 315 -178.57 -26.66 51.84
C GLU A 315 -179.39 -27.96 51.86
N ARG A 316 -178.72 -29.11 51.73
CA ARG A 316 -179.34 -30.43 51.92
C ARG A 316 -179.91 -30.58 53.34
N ASP A 317 -179.16 -30.18 54.35
CA ASP A 317 -179.59 -30.33 55.75
C ASP A 317 -180.80 -29.42 56.07
N SER A 318 -180.88 -28.22 55.49
CA SER A 318 -182.08 -27.37 55.58
C SER A 318 -183.29 -27.97 54.86
N LEU A 319 -183.08 -28.54 53.66
CA LEU A 319 -184.14 -29.22 52.92
C LEU A 319 -184.64 -30.47 53.65
N TRP A 320 -183.77 -31.16 54.38
CA TRP A 320 -184.15 -32.31 55.20
C TRP A 320 -185.01 -31.88 56.40
N ALA A 321 -184.64 -30.78 57.07
CA ALA A 321 -185.44 -30.20 58.15
C ALA A 321 -186.83 -29.73 57.67
N ASP A 322 -186.91 -29.10 56.49
CA ASP A 322 -188.19 -28.70 55.89
C ASP A 322 -189.07 -29.91 55.53
N ARG A 323 -188.46 -30.99 55.01
CA ARG A 323 -189.17 -32.24 54.71
C ARG A 323 -189.78 -32.87 55.96
N GLU A 324 -189.04 -32.88 57.06
CA GLU A 324 -189.49 -33.44 58.34
C GLU A 324 -190.67 -32.63 58.90
N ARG A 325 -190.59 -31.29 58.83
CA ARG A 325 -191.66 -30.37 59.21
C ARG A 325 -192.95 -30.61 58.41
N LEU A 326 -192.83 -30.77 57.09
CA LEU A 326 -193.96 -31.08 56.20
C LEU A 326 -194.57 -32.46 56.48
N GLN A 327 -193.77 -33.44 56.92
CA GLN A 327 -194.29 -34.76 57.30
C GLN A 327 -195.14 -34.73 58.57
N ASP A 328 -194.79 -33.88 59.54
CA ASP A 328 -195.57 -33.72 60.76
C ASP A 328 -196.88 -32.94 60.53
N GLU A 329 -196.86 -31.93 59.66
CA GLU A 329 -198.08 -31.23 59.21
C GLU A 329 -199.07 -32.19 58.51
N LEU A 330 -198.54 -33.11 57.68
CA LEU A 330 -199.35 -34.12 56.99
C LEU A 330 -199.99 -35.13 57.97
N ARG A 331 -199.31 -35.46 59.08
CA ARG A 331 -199.88 -36.32 60.14
C ARG A 331 -201.02 -35.62 60.87
N ALA A 332 -200.83 -34.35 61.24
CA ALA A 332 -201.85 -33.57 61.94
C ALA A 332 -203.13 -33.42 61.10
N LEU A 333 -202.99 -33.18 59.79
CA LEU A 333 -204.12 -33.11 58.84
C LEU A 333 -204.86 -34.45 58.69
N LYS A 334 -204.15 -35.58 58.74
CA LYS A 334 -204.78 -36.92 58.69
C LYS A 334 -205.59 -37.22 59.95
N GLU A 335 -205.14 -36.80 61.12
CA GLU A 335 -205.89 -36.95 62.37
C GLU A 335 -207.18 -36.11 62.38
N GLN A 336 -207.13 -34.88 61.85
CA GLN A 336 -208.31 -34.02 61.72
C GLN A 336 -209.38 -34.59 60.77
N LEU A 337 -208.94 -35.24 59.68
CA LEU A 337 -209.84 -35.91 58.73
C LEU A 337 -210.57 -37.10 59.37
N LEU A 338 -209.88 -37.85 60.23
CA LEU A 338 -210.47 -38.99 60.92
C LEU A 338 -211.55 -38.56 61.93
N GLN A 339 -211.32 -37.44 62.63
CA GLN A 339 -212.26 -36.87 63.59
C GLN A 339 -213.55 -36.35 62.93
N THR A 340 -213.43 -35.71 61.77
CA THR A 340 -214.59 -35.23 61.00
C THR A 340 -215.44 -36.36 60.41
N GLN A 341 -214.82 -37.47 60.02
CA GLN A 341 -215.55 -38.66 59.55
C GLN A 341 -216.39 -39.33 60.66
N ILE A 342 -215.94 -39.29 61.91
CA ILE A 342 -216.69 -39.83 63.06
C ILE A 342 -217.92 -38.96 63.36
N GLN A 343 -217.75 -37.63 63.33
CA GLN A 343 -218.85 -36.68 63.55
C GLN A 343 -219.95 -36.77 62.48
N LEU A 344 -219.59 -37.07 61.22
CA LEU A 344 -220.55 -37.23 60.14
C LEU A 344 -221.45 -38.48 60.35
N ARG A 345 -220.87 -39.60 60.79
CA ARG A 345 -221.64 -40.83 61.08
C ARG A 345 -222.62 -40.67 62.24
N GLU A 346 -222.27 -39.86 63.24
CA GLU A 346 -223.18 -39.56 64.36
C GLU A 346 -224.34 -38.67 63.94
N ALA A 347 -224.14 -37.78 62.96
CA ALA A 347 -225.20 -36.93 62.41
C ALA A 347 -226.19 -37.74 61.53
N GLU A 348 -225.69 -38.68 60.73
CA GLU A 348 -226.52 -39.57 59.89
C GLU A 348 -227.41 -40.49 60.74
N ALA A 349 -226.92 -40.98 61.89
CA ALA A 349 -227.72 -41.79 62.81
C ALA A 349 -228.85 -40.99 63.50
N ARG A 350 -228.66 -39.68 63.71
CA ARG A 350 -229.68 -38.79 64.30
C ARG A 350 -230.78 -38.42 63.30
N ALA A 351 -230.44 -38.29 62.02
CA ALA A 351 -231.43 -38.04 60.96
C ALA A 351 -232.41 -39.22 60.80
N ALA A 352 -231.91 -40.46 60.87
CA ALA A 352 -232.74 -41.67 60.79
C ALA A 352 -233.70 -41.87 61.98
N HIS A 353 -233.40 -41.26 63.15
CA HIS A 353 -234.29 -41.29 64.32
C HIS A 353 -235.44 -40.29 64.18
N LEU A 354 -235.19 -39.11 63.60
CA LEU A 354 -236.21 -38.08 63.40
C LEU A 354 -237.20 -38.41 62.28
N GLU A 355 -236.77 -39.15 61.25
CA GLU A 355 -237.68 -39.64 60.20
C GLU A 355 -238.65 -40.73 60.69
N ARG A 356 -238.30 -41.46 61.77
CA ARG A 356 -239.22 -42.38 62.45
C ARG A 356 -240.25 -41.66 63.31
N ASP A 357 -239.88 -40.55 63.95
CA ASP A 357 -240.78 -39.79 64.82
C ASP A 357 -241.83 -38.98 64.03
N VAL A 358 -241.59 -38.69 62.73
CA VAL A 358 -242.58 -38.03 61.85
C VAL A 358 -243.61 -39.02 61.28
N ALA A 359 -243.45 -40.32 61.49
CA ALA A 359 -244.48 -41.31 61.19
C ALA A 359 -245.67 -41.30 62.17
N ASP A 360 -245.59 -40.62 63.33
CA ASP A 360 -246.56 -40.78 64.44
C ASP A 360 -247.48 -39.56 64.71
N LEU A 361 -247.46 -38.48 63.91
CA LEU A 361 -248.22 -37.24 64.20
C LEU A 361 -249.10 -36.66 63.06
N GLN A 362 -249.49 -37.45 62.06
CA GLN A 362 -250.48 -37.03 61.04
C GLN A 362 -251.37 -38.21 60.58
N GLU A 363 -252.14 -38.88 61.45
CA GLU A 363 -253.53 -38.51 61.77
C GLU A 363 -253.76 -37.06 62.24
#